data_AF-A0A5D6VFN5-F1
#
_entry.id   AF-A0A5D6VFN5-F1
#
_cell.length_a   1.000
_cell.length_b   1.000
_cell.length_c   1.000
_cell.angle_alpha   90.00
_cell.angle_beta   90.00
_cell.angle_gamma   90.00
#
_symmetry.space_group_name_H-M   'P 1'
#
loop_
_entity.id
_entity.type
_entity.pdbx_description
1 polymer ?
#
loop_
_entity_poly.entity_id
_entity_poly.type
_entity_poly.pdbx_seq_one_letter_code
_entity_poly.pdbx_strand_id
1 'polypeptide(L)'
;MSAPTNPGADFTAQKTTEELLFLARNPSLYHQSLVDSARRELQRRGQLPAPEGPAEPMLPLDGWEDEPDAVYSWPRLVLGGVATLAVAGGLWWAARGNAPAPTPAAESSGPPVLVSVETHQIPAFTAEVESDLKTLKRQLPNQERRDTTATRKYLLLARRFWTAEHQTAYFLEHLPQVAADSTLTGQAELIDQEWHRLTSVLVYNHKLRPVMTERLALMRDIAHRRMEALILLKGRYSQGLPLGGKELQATLQPVPNLLAELQGQEATIEGGQLGG
;
A
#
# COMPACT_ATOMS: atom_id res chain seq x y z
N MET A 1 -27.01 -19.02 30.50
CA MET A 1 -26.43 -18.89 29.15
C MET A 1 -26.30 -17.41 28.87
N SER A 2 -25.09 -16.86 28.93
CA SER A 2 -24.84 -15.43 28.72
C SER A 2 -24.45 -15.22 27.25
N ALA A 3 -25.19 -14.39 26.53
CA ALA A 3 -24.87 -14.03 25.15
C ALA A 3 -23.57 -13.20 25.11
N PRO A 4 -22.73 -13.35 24.06
CA PRO A 4 -21.56 -12.50 23.89
C PRO A 4 -22.00 -11.06 23.56
N THR A 5 -21.71 -10.12 24.46
CA THR A 5 -21.87 -8.68 24.23
C THR A 5 -20.91 -8.27 23.12
N ASN A 6 -21.45 -7.86 21.97
CA ASN A 6 -20.67 -7.47 20.81
C ASN A 6 -20.28 -5.98 20.97
N PRO A 7 -19.03 -5.64 21.30
CA PRO A 7 -18.65 -4.29 21.74
C PRO A 7 -18.88 -3.20 20.68
N GLY A 8 -19.02 -3.57 19.39
CA GLY A 8 -19.34 -2.63 18.31
C GLY A 8 -20.81 -2.19 18.25
N ALA A 9 -21.74 -2.94 18.87
CA ALA A 9 -23.16 -2.61 18.84
C ALA A 9 -23.49 -1.39 19.70
N ASP A 10 -22.86 -1.27 20.87
CA ASP A 10 -23.06 -0.15 21.79
C ASP A 10 -22.42 1.14 21.26
N PHE A 11 -21.29 1.02 20.54
CA PHE A 11 -20.61 2.15 19.91
C PHE A 11 -21.40 2.75 18.73
N THR A 12 -22.02 1.91 17.90
CA THR A 12 -22.78 2.38 16.71
C THR A 12 -24.14 3.00 17.08
N ALA A 13 -24.73 2.64 18.21
CA ALA A 13 -25.96 3.23 18.72
C ALA A 13 -25.80 4.73 19.08
N GLN A 14 -24.61 5.16 19.50
CA GLN A 14 -24.32 6.54 19.91
C GLN A 14 -23.99 7.47 18.73
N LYS A 15 -23.81 6.94 17.52
CA LYS A 15 -23.40 7.71 16.34
C LYS A 15 -24.56 8.39 15.63
N THR A 16 -24.27 9.55 15.04
CA THR A 16 -25.24 10.28 14.22
C THR A 16 -25.48 9.56 12.89
N THR A 17 -26.60 9.86 12.24
CA THR A 17 -26.96 9.22 10.97
C THR A 17 -25.93 9.50 9.86
N GLU A 18 -25.39 10.72 9.81
CA GLU A 18 -24.34 11.09 8.84
C GLU A 18 -23.05 10.30 9.04
N GLU A 19 -22.63 10.10 10.29
CA GLU A 19 -21.45 9.30 10.62
C GLU A 19 -21.63 7.83 10.22
N LEU A 20 -22.81 7.25 10.49
CA LEU A 20 -23.12 5.88 10.09
C LEU A 20 -23.12 5.74 8.55
N LEU A 21 -23.62 6.76 7.85
CA LEU A 21 -23.66 6.80 6.40
C LEU A 21 -22.24 6.94 5.81
N PHE A 22 -21.37 7.73 6.45
CA PHE A 22 -19.95 7.81 6.11
C PHE A 22 -19.23 6.47 6.27
N LEU A 23 -19.46 5.76 7.39
CA LEU A 23 -18.92 4.41 7.62
C LEU A 23 -19.39 3.42 6.53
N ALA A 24 -20.68 3.49 6.16
CA ALA A 24 -21.26 2.59 5.17
C ALA A 24 -20.76 2.85 3.74
N ARG A 25 -20.44 4.11 3.40
CA ARG A 25 -19.93 4.55 2.09
C ARG A 25 -18.44 4.30 1.88
N ASN A 26 -17.66 4.14 2.95
CA ASN A 26 -16.22 3.95 2.87
C ASN A 26 -15.78 2.63 3.52
N PRO A 27 -16.30 1.47 3.05
CA PRO A 27 -16.05 0.18 3.70
C PRO A 27 -14.57 -0.21 3.74
N SER A 28 -13.76 0.27 2.78
CA SER A 28 -12.31 0.02 2.73
C SER A 28 -11.52 0.70 3.85
N LEU A 29 -12.07 1.73 4.50
CA LEU A 29 -11.38 2.50 5.54
C LEU A 29 -11.62 1.95 6.96
N TYR A 30 -12.52 0.98 7.12
CA TYR A 30 -12.99 0.52 8.43
C TYR A 30 -13.04 -1.00 8.52
N HIS A 31 -13.03 -1.54 9.74
CA HIS A 31 -13.27 -2.97 9.94
C HIS A 31 -14.68 -3.37 9.48
N GLN A 32 -14.78 -4.49 8.78
CA GLN A 32 -16.04 -5.02 8.24
C GLN A 32 -17.15 -5.13 9.30
N SER A 33 -16.83 -5.53 10.52
CA SER A 33 -17.80 -5.65 11.62
C SER A 33 -18.43 -4.32 12.05
N LEU A 34 -17.68 -3.20 11.94
CA LEU A 34 -18.20 -1.86 12.19
C LEU A 34 -19.08 -1.38 11.05
N VAL A 35 -18.66 -1.64 9.80
CA VAL A 35 -19.45 -1.34 8.59
C VAL A 35 -20.78 -2.08 8.62
N ASP A 36 -20.78 -3.37 8.95
CA ASP A 36 -21.98 -4.20 9.04
C ASP A 36 -22.90 -3.78 10.20
N SER A 37 -22.33 -3.34 11.32
CA SER A 37 -23.10 -2.80 12.44
C SER A 37 -23.71 -1.45 12.09
N ALA A 38 -22.98 -0.58 11.39
CA ALA A 38 -23.48 0.70 10.90
C ALA A 38 -24.60 0.53 9.86
N ARG A 39 -24.46 -0.42 8.92
CA ARG A 39 -25.51 -0.77 7.95
C ARG A 39 -26.77 -1.29 8.63
N ARG A 40 -26.64 -2.15 9.64
CA ARG A 40 -27.78 -2.65 10.44
C ARG A 40 -28.46 -1.54 11.24
N GLU A 41 -27.69 -0.58 11.76
CA GLU A 41 -28.24 0.59 12.46
C GLU A 41 -28.95 1.54 11.49
N LEU A 42 -28.38 1.82 10.32
CA LEU A 42 -29.03 2.59 9.26
C LEU A 42 -30.33 1.93 8.76
N GLN A 43 -30.32 0.61 8.63
CA GLN A 43 -31.51 -0.17 8.28
C GLN A 43 -32.59 -0.07 9.37
N ARG A 44 -32.21 -0.16 10.66
CA ARG A 44 -33.14 0.08 11.78
C ARG A 44 -33.72 1.49 11.77
N ARG A 45 -32.96 2.48 11.29
CA ARG A 45 -33.37 3.88 11.15
C ARG A 45 -34.11 4.19 9.85
N GLY A 46 -34.33 3.21 8.97
CA GLY A 46 -35.05 3.39 7.70
C GLY A 46 -34.28 4.19 6.63
N GLN A 47 -32.96 4.33 6.76
CA GLN A 47 -32.11 5.04 5.79
C GLN A 47 -31.16 4.04 5.11
N LEU A 48 -31.65 3.28 4.13
CA LEU A 48 -30.79 2.39 3.34
C LEU A 48 -30.07 3.16 2.22
N PRO A 49 -28.72 3.16 2.16
CA PRO A 49 -28.02 3.39 0.90
C PRO A 49 -28.22 2.19 -0.03
N ALA A 50 -28.39 2.45 -1.33
CA ALA A 50 -28.44 1.40 -2.35
C ALA A 50 -27.12 0.60 -2.35
N PRO A 51 -27.16 -0.74 -2.44
CA PRO A 51 -25.95 -1.55 -2.45
C PRO A 51 -25.18 -1.35 -3.77
N GLU A 52 -24.04 -0.69 -3.71
CA GLU A 52 -22.99 -0.86 -4.73
C GLU A 52 -22.24 -2.18 -4.44
N GLY A 53 -21.84 -2.85 -5.52
CA GLY A 53 -21.49 -4.28 -5.59
C GLY A 53 -20.31 -4.76 -4.71
N PRO A 54 -19.98 -6.06 -4.82
CA PRO A 54 -19.11 -6.73 -3.85
C PRO A 54 -17.67 -6.20 -3.91
N ALA A 55 -17.21 -5.62 -2.80
CA ALA A 55 -15.80 -5.34 -2.56
C ALA A 55 -15.07 -6.64 -2.18
N GLU A 56 -13.93 -6.89 -2.83
CA GLU A 56 -13.05 -8.03 -2.55
C GLU A 56 -12.51 -7.99 -1.10
N PRO A 57 -12.38 -9.15 -0.42
CA PRO A 57 -11.90 -9.19 0.96
C PRO A 57 -10.37 -9.00 1.00
N MET A 58 -9.91 -7.90 1.57
CA MET A 58 -8.52 -7.75 2.01
C MET A 58 -8.30 -8.42 3.38
N LEU A 59 -7.21 -9.17 3.49
CA LEU A 59 -6.76 -9.87 4.68
C LEU A 59 -6.46 -8.90 5.86
N PRO A 60 -6.57 -9.34 7.13
CA PRO A 60 -6.30 -8.50 8.29
C PRO A 60 -4.80 -8.17 8.38
N LEU A 61 -4.45 -6.88 8.46
CA LEU A 61 -3.10 -6.46 8.86
C LEU A 61 -3.05 -6.34 10.39
N ASP A 62 -2.09 -7.06 10.98
CA ASP A 62 -1.70 -7.02 12.38
C ASP A 62 -1.25 -5.62 12.84
N GLY A 63 -1.28 -5.45 14.16
CA GLY A 63 -1.18 -4.18 14.88
C GLY A 63 0.06 -3.33 14.59
N TRP A 64 -0.16 -2.03 14.66
CA TRP A 64 0.88 -1.02 14.82
C TRP A 64 1.55 -1.21 16.19
N GLU A 65 2.67 -1.92 16.23
CA GLU A 65 3.60 -1.80 17.35
C GLU A 65 4.39 -0.50 17.19
N ASP A 66 4.27 0.37 18.19
CA ASP A 66 5.20 1.46 18.44
C ASP A 66 6.62 0.90 18.33
N GLU A 67 7.38 1.38 17.34
CA GLU A 67 8.80 1.09 17.20
C GLU A 67 9.53 1.83 18.34
N PRO A 68 10.04 1.15 19.39
CA PRO A 68 10.90 1.82 20.35
C PRO A 68 12.25 2.09 19.67
N ASP A 69 12.90 3.20 20.00
CA ASP A 69 14.25 3.52 19.53
C ASP A 69 15.19 2.31 19.78
N ALA A 70 15.43 1.50 18.74
CA ALA A 70 16.13 0.23 18.87
C ALA A 70 17.64 0.45 18.88
N VAL A 71 18.18 0.59 20.09
CA VAL A 71 19.57 0.23 20.38
C VAL A 71 19.71 -1.28 20.18
N TYR A 72 20.38 -1.64 19.08
CA TYR A 72 20.73 -2.98 18.67
C TYR A 72 21.36 -3.78 19.83
N SER A 73 20.65 -4.81 20.32
CA SER A 73 21.20 -5.81 21.25
C SER A 73 20.69 -7.22 20.91
N TRP A 74 21.26 -7.78 19.83
CA TRP A 74 21.42 -9.24 19.67
C TRP A 74 22.18 -9.76 20.90
N PRO A 75 21.58 -10.49 21.86
CA PRO A 75 21.39 -11.93 21.68
C PRO A 75 20.32 -12.55 22.61
N ARG A 76 19.07 -12.73 22.15
CA ARG A 76 18.09 -13.57 22.87
C ARG A 76 17.26 -14.52 21.99
N LEU A 77 17.58 -14.62 20.70
CA LEU A 77 16.85 -15.48 19.75
C LEU A 77 17.45 -16.89 19.55
N VAL A 78 18.41 -17.32 20.37
CA VAL A 78 19.03 -18.66 20.20
C VAL A 78 18.31 -19.77 20.99
N LEU A 79 17.36 -19.47 21.88
CA LEU A 79 16.74 -20.50 22.74
C LEU A 79 15.30 -20.91 22.37
N GLY A 80 14.65 -20.26 21.40
CA GLY A 80 13.28 -20.61 20.97
C GLY A 80 13.20 -21.57 19.77
N GLY A 81 14.23 -21.63 18.93
CA GLY A 81 14.19 -22.32 17.63
C GLY A 81 14.34 -23.84 17.67
N VAL A 82 14.72 -24.44 18.80
CA VAL A 82 14.95 -25.89 18.89
C VAL A 82 13.66 -26.66 19.23
N ALA A 83 12.67 -26.01 19.84
CA ALA A 83 11.44 -26.68 20.30
C ALA A 83 10.40 -26.92 19.19
N THR A 84 10.35 -26.07 18.16
CA THR A 84 9.37 -26.20 17.06
C THR A 84 9.79 -27.21 15.98
N LEU A 85 11.09 -27.40 15.73
CA LEU A 85 11.58 -28.41 14.78
C LEU A 85 11.33 -29.86 15.25
N ALA A 86 11.24 -30.10 16.57
CA ALA A 86 10.96 -31.43 17.11
C ALA A 86 9.49 -31.86 16.93
N VAL A 87 8.53 -30.92 17.00
CA VAL A 87 7.09 -31.24 16.85
C VAL A 87 6.70 -31.40 15.38
N ALA A 88 7.28 -30.60 14.48
CA ALA A 88 7.04 -30.74 13.04
C ALA A 88 7.62 -32.04 12.45
N GLY A 89 8.79 -32.48 12.93
CA GLY A 89 9.41 -33.74 12.51
C GLY A 89 8.64 -35.00 12.94
N GLY A 90 8.01 -34.98 14.12
CA GLY A 90 7.25 -36.12 14.65
C GLY A 90 5.94 -36.39 13.90
N LEU A 91 5.23 -35.33 13.48
CA LEU A 91 3.98 -35.46 12.72
C LEU A 91 4.20 -35.97 11.30
N TRP A 92 5.32 -35.62 10.66
CA TRP A 92 5.65 -36.08 9.32
C TRP A 92 5.93 -37.59 9.27
N TRP A 93 6.49 -38.18 10.34
CA TRP A 93 6.78 -39.62 10.38
C TRP A 93 5.51 -40.46 10.64
N ALA A 94 4.57 -39.98 11.46
CA ALA A 94 3.32 -40.67 11.75
C ALA A 94 2.37 -40.74 10.53
N ALA A 95 2.43 -39.77 9.62
CA ALA A 95 1.60 -39.73 8.42
C ALA A 95 2.04 -40.70 7.30
N ARG A 96 3.21 -41.36 7.43
CA ARG A 96 3.76 -42.26 6.40
C ARG A 96 3.22 -43.70 6.48
N GLY A 97 2.45 -44.05 7.52
CA GLY A 97 1.94 -45.40 7.76
C GLY A 97 0.67 -45.79 6.98
N ASN A 98 -0.07 -44.83 6.43
CA ASN A 98 -1.32 -45.09 5.70
C ASN A 98 -1.21 -44.60 4.25
N ALA A 99 -0.55 -45.37 3.41
CA ALA A 99 -0.62 -45.19 1.96
C ALA A 99 -1.90 -45.88 1.43
N PRO A 100 -2.86 -45.15 0.80
CA PRO A 100 -3.89 -45.78 0.01
C PRO A 100 -3.30 -46.39 -1.27
N ALA A 101 -3.88 -47.53 -1.70
CA ALA A 101 -3.44 -48.29 -2.87
C ALA A 101 -3.45 -47.47 -4.18
N PRO A 102 -2.53 -47.73 -5.12
CA PRO A 102 -2.40 -46.93 -6.34
C PRO A 102 -3.55 -47.21 -7.32
N THR A 103 -4.29 -46.14 -7.66
CA THR A 103 -5.20 -46.08 -8.81
C THR A 103 -4.37 -46.12 -10.11
N PRO A 104 -4.78 -46.83 -11.17
CA PRO A 104 -4.02 -46.90 -12.41
C PRO A 104 -3.84 -45.52 -13.04
N ALA A 105 -2.59 -45.24 -13.40
CA ALA A 105 -2.12 -43.98 -13.95
C ALA A 105 -2.76 -43.69 -15.31
N ALA A 106 -3.38 -42.51 -15.44
CA ALA A 106 -3.45 -41.83 -16.72
C ALA A 106 -2.02 -41.35 -17.06
N GLU A 107 -1.55 -41.66 -18.26
CA GLU A 107 -0.23 -41.30 -18.76
C GLU A 107 -0.06 -39.77 -18.76
N SER A 108 0.61 -39.25 -17.72
CA SER A 108 1.08 -37.87 -17.67
C SER A 108 2.46 -37.81 -18.33
N SER A 109 2.48 -37.12 -19.45
CA SER A 109 3.64 -36.72 -20.25
C SER A 109 4.78 -36.10 -19.43
N GLY A 110 5.95 -36.75 -19.45
CA GLY A 110 7.29 -36.16 -19.21
C GLY A 110 7.62 -35.65 -17.80
N PRO A 111 8.90 -35.66 -17.40
CA PRO A 111 9.33 -35.05 -16.14
C PRO A 111 9.09 -33.52 -16.19
N PRO A 112 8.60 -32.90 -15.10
CA PRO A 112 8.36 -31.46 -15.06
C PRO A 112 9.67 -30.71 -15.26
N VAL A 113 9.80 -30.01 -16.39
CA VAL A 113 10.93 -29.12 -16.68
C VAL A 113 10.70 -27.82 -15.93
N LEU A 114 11.53 -27.56 -14.91
CA LEU A 114 11.54 -26.29 -14.22
C LEU A 114 12.16 -25.24 -15.14
N VAL A 115 11.35 -24.30 -15.62
CA VAL A 115 11.83 -23.12 -16.34
C VAL A 115 12.21 -22.08 -15.30
N SER A 116 13.48 -21.66 -15.28
CA SER A 116 13.91 -20.52 -14.48
C SER A 116 13.28 -19.26 -15.06
N VAL A 117 12.31 -18.68 -14.34
CA VAL A 117 11.74 -17.38 -14.69
C VAL A 117 12.72 -16.32 -14.16
N GLU A 118 13.28 -15.51 -15.07
CA GLU A 118 14.08 -14.36 -14.66
C GLU A 118 13.19 -13.38 -13.90
N THR A 119 13.42 -13.26 -12.59
CA THR A 119 12.69 -12.30 -11.75
C THR A 119 13.41 -10.96 -11.76
N HIS A 120 12.85 -9.97 -12.45
CA HIS A 120 13.26 -8.58 -12.33
C HIS A 120 12.96 -8.09 -10.90
N GLN A 121 13.99 -7.88 -10.09
CA GLN A 121 13.83 -7.34 -8.73
C GLN A 121 13.81 -5.81 -8.77
N ILE A 122 12.84 -5.19 -8.10
CA ILE A 122 12.77 -3.74 -7.95
C ILE A 122 13.87 -3.32 -6.96
N PRO A 123 14.76 -2.37 -7.32
CA PRO A 123 15.79 -1.87 -6.41
C PRO A 123 15.20 -1.19 -5.16
N ALA A 124 16.00 -1.09 -4.10
CA ALA A 124 15.56 -0.44 -2.85
C ALA A 124 15.70 1.11 -2.86
N PHE A 125 16.47 1.68 -3.81
CA PHE A 125 16.68 3.13 -3.99
C PHE A 125 17.11 3.91 -2.72
N THR A 126 17.85 3.26 -1.82
CA THR A 126 18.19 3.86 -0.51
C THR A 126 19.05 5.11 -0.63
N ALA A 127 19.99 5.14 -1.59
CA ALA A 127 20.88 6.28 -1.78
C ALA A 127 20.14 7.50 -2.34
N GLU A 128 19.25 7.27 -3.31
CA GLU A 128 18.41 8.26 -3.95
C GLU A 128 17.44 8.87 -2.93
N VAL A 129 16.75 8.04 -2.16
CA VAL A 129 15.84 8.48 -1.09
C VAL A 129 16.57 9.36 -0.08
N GLU A 130 17.75 8.98 0.39
CA GLU A 130 18.53 9.80 1.33
C GLU A 130 18.98 11.13 0.71
N SER A 131 19.27 11.16 -0.59
CA SER A 131 19.59 12.38 -1.33
C SER A 131 18.39 13.33 -1.36
N ASP A 132 17.21 12.81 -1.70
CA ASP A 132 15.97 13.59 -1.77
C ASP A 132 15.57 14.15 -0.40
N LEU A 133 15.70 13.34 0.66
CA LEU A 133 15.45 13.78 2.03
C LEU A 133 16.38 14.93 2.45
N LYS A 134 17.67 14.88 2.07
CA LYS A 134 18.61 15.97 2.33
C LYS A 134 18.21 17.24 1.58
N THR A 135 17.79 17.13 0.33
CA THR A 135 17.30 18.26 -0.48
C THR A 135 16.07 18.88 0.15
N LEU A 136 15.07 18.05 0.44
CA LEU A 136 13.81 18.46 1.06
C LEU A 136 14.02 19.14 2.42
N LYS A 137 14.91 18.61 3.27
CA LYS A 137 15.28 19.24 4.54
C LYS A 137 15.94 20.60 4.34
N ARG A 138 16.82 20.76 3.36
CA ARG A 138 17.52 22.04 3.07
C ARG A 138 16.55 23.14 2.64
N GLN A 139 15.47 22.78 1.96
CA GLN A 139 14.47 23.73 1.46
C GLN A 139 13.49 24.21 2.52
N LEU A 140 13.43 23.56 3.69
CA LEU A 140 12.57 24.01 4.78
C LEU A 140 13.08 25.35 5.35
N PRO A 141 12.18 26.32 5.61
CA PRO A 141 12.53 27.56 6.28
C PRO A 141 13.23 27.30 7.63
N ASN A 142 14.18 28.16 7.99
CA ASN A 142 14.89 28.07 9.27
C ASN A 142 13.94 27.99 10.47
N GLN A 143 12.81 28.69 10.41
CA GLN A 143 11.82 28.74 11.49
C GLN A 143 11.16 27.37 11.71
N GLU A 144 10.79 26.66 10.64
CA GLU A 144 10.17 25.34 10.74
C GLU A 144 11.18 24.25 11.12
N ARG A 145 12.43 24.36 10.64
CA ARG A 145 13.51 23.41 11.00
C ARG A 145 13.84 23.37 12.49
N ARG A 146 13.52 24.42 13.25
CA ARG A 146 13.73 24.44 14.71
C ARG A 146 12.79 23.49 15.45
N ASP A 147 11.64 23.16 14.86
CA ASP A 147 10.72 22.17 15.39
C ASP A 147 11.21 20.77 15.02
N THR A 148 12.06 20.19 15.87
CA THR A 148 12.71 18.91 15.60
C THR A 148 11.72 17.75 15.55
N THR A 149 10.63 17.81 16.33
CA THR A 149 9.57 16.79 16.34
C THR A 149 8.75 16.81 15.05
N ALA A 150 8.25 17.98 14.64
CA ALA A 150 7.53 18.10 13.37
C ALA A 150 8.43 17.75 12.17
N THR A 151 9.69 18.20 12.20
CA THR A 151 10.67 17.87 11.15
C THR A 151 10.95 16.37 11.08
N ARG A 152 11.14 15.67 12.21
CA ARG A 152 11.36 14.20 12.21
C ARG A 152 10.18 13.47 11.60
N LYS A 153 8.95 13.81 12.01
CA LYS A 153 7.72 13.21 11.45
C LYS A 153 7.59 13.46 9.95
N TYR A 154 7.78 14.70 9.52
CA TYR A 154 7.74 15.08 8.11
C TYR A 154 8.76 14.29 7.28
N LEU A 155 10.00 14.16 7.74
CA LEU A 155 11.03 13.38 7.02
C LEU A 155 10.75 11.88 6.99
N LEU A 156 10.10 11.32 8.01
CA LEU A 156 9.65 9.92 7.99
C LEU A 156 8.56 9.68 6.94
N LEU A 157 7.59 10.60 6.84
CA LEU A 157 6.55 10.55 5.80
C LEU A 157 7.17 10.73 4.40
N ALA A 158 8.06 11.70 4.25
CA ALA A 158 8.78 11.94 3.01
C ALA A 158 9.61 10.72 2.58
N ARG A 159 10.21 9.99 3.52
CA ARG A 159 10.98 8.78 3.23
C ARG A 159 10.10 7.72 2.59
N ARG A 160 8.95 7.43 3.21
CA ARG A 160 7.97 6.46 2.67
C ARG A 160 7.48 6.88 1.28
N PHE A 161 7.19 8.16 1.11
CA PHE A 161 6.82 8.73 -0.18
C PHE A 161 7.89 8.50 -1.24
N TRP A 162 9.14 8.89 -0.99
CA TRP A 162 10.22 8.76 -1.98
C TRP A 162 10.56 7.31 -2.30
N THR A 163 10.49 6.41 -1.31
CA THR A 163 10.65 4.97 -1.58
C THR A 163 9.60 4.46 -2.55
N ALA A 164 8.31 4.74 -2.30
CA ALA A 164 7.22 4.31 -3.17
C ALA A 164 7.32 4.98 -4.56
N GLU A 165 7.69 6.25 -4.61
CA GLU A 165 7.83 7.01 -5.86
C GLU A 165 8.96 6.45 -6.74
N HIS A 166 10.15 6.20 -6.19
CA HIS A 166 11.27 5.63 -6.97
C HIS A 166 10.96 4.23 -7.49
N GLN A 167 10.33 3.38 -6.66
CA GLN A 167 9.89 2.05 -7.11
C GLN A 167 8.84 2.13 -8.22
N THR A 168 7.90 3.08 -8.12
CA THR A 168 6.87 3.29 -9.14
C THR A 168 7.45 3.83 -10.43
N ALA A 169 8.35 4.82 -10.36
CA ALA A 169 9.02 5.39 -11.51
C ALA A 169 9.82 4.31 -12.26
N TYR A 170 10.61 3.52 -11.53
CA TYR A 170 11.35 2.40 -12.09
C TYR A 170 10.43 1.38 -12.79
N PHE A 171 9.35 0.97 -12.11
CA PHE A 171 8.37 0.03 -12.67
C PHE A 171 7.72 0.56 -13.95
N LEU A 172 7.35 1.83 -14.00
CA LEU A 172 6.74 2.44 -15.19
C LEU A 172 7.72 2.58 -16.35
N GLU A 173 8.99 2.88 -16.07
CA GLU A 173 10.05 2.93 -17.09
C GLU A 173 10.33 1.55 -17.69
N HIS A 174 10.29 0.50 -16.86
CA HIS A 174 10.55 -0.88 -17.27
C HIS A 174 9.28 -1.64 -17.66
N LEU A 175 8.14 -0.97 -17.71
CA LEU A 175 6.84 -1.56 -18.00
C LEU A 175 6.81 -2.40 -19.29
N PRO A 176 7.43 -1.99 -20.41
CA PRO A 176 7.44 -2.82 -21.63
C PRO A 176 8.13 -4.18 -21.45
N GLN A 177 9.14 -4.25 -20.58
CA GLN A 177 9.89 -5.48 -20.28
C GLN A 177 9.09 -6.34 -19.32
N VAL A 178 8.58 -5.75 -18.25
CA VAL A 178 7.77 -6.42 -17.23
C VAL A 178 6.43 -6.92 -17.80
N ALA A 179 5.88 -6.25 -18.81
CA ALA A 179 4.65 -6.66 -19.50
C ALA A 179 4.79 -7.96 -20.30
N ALA A 180 6.01 -8.28 -20.75
CA ALA A 180 6.29 -9.55 -21.40
C ALA A 180 6.39 -10.70 -20.37
N ASP A 181 6.64 -10.36 -19.11
CA ASP A 181 6.76 -11.30 -18.00
C ASP A 181 5.43 -11.48 -17.27
N SER A 182 5.18 -12.66 -16.71
CA SER A 182 4.02 -12.92 -15.86
C SER A 182 4.09 -12.25 -14.47
N THR A 183 5.13 -11.45 -14.20
CA THR A 183 5.42 -10.84 -12.90
C THR A 183 4.78 -9.46 -12.71
N LEU A 184 4.22 -8.86 -13.76
CA LEU A 184 3.63 -7.52 -13.74
C LEU A 184 2.64 -7.32 -12.59
N THR A 185 1.67 -8.22 -12.45
CA THR A 185 0.64 -8.09 -11.42
C THR A 185 1.23 -8.15 -10.01
N GLY A 186 2.22 -9.02 -9.79
CA GLY A 186 2.89 -9.15 -8.50
C GLY A 186 3.72 -7.91 -8.15
N GLN A 187 4.44 -7.36 -9.12
CA GLN A 187 5.22 -6.14 -8.90
C GLN A 187 4.32 -4.91 -8.67
N ALA A 188 3.26 -4.76 -9.46
CA ALA A 188 2.29 -3.69 -9.28
C ALA A 188 1.61 -3.76 -7.90
N GLU A 189 1.29 -4.97 -7.42
CA GLU A 189 0.73 -5.19 -6.09
C GLU A 189 1.70 -4.78 -4.97
N LEU A 190 2.99 -5.14 -5.08
CA LEU A 190 4.00 -4.74 -4.10
C LEU A 190 4.14 -3.21 -4.00
N ILE A 191 4.15 -2.52 -5.15
CA ILE A 191 4.23 -1.07 -5.20
C ILE A 191 2.96 -0.43 -4.63
N ASP A 192 1.79 -0.96 -4.97
CA ASP A 192 0.51 -0.50 -4.45
C ASP A 192 0.44 -0.63 -2.92
N GLN A 193 1.00 -1.69 -2.34
CA GLN A 193 1.12 -1.85 -0.89
C GLN A 193 1.99 -0.77 -0.24
N GLU A 194 3.09 -0.34 -0.87
CA GLU A 194 3.91 0.76 -0.33
C GLU A 194 3.13 2.09 -0.34
N TRP A 195 2.33 2.35 -1.39
CA TRP A 195 1.46 3.52 -1.42
C TRP A 195 0.34 3.47 -0.36
N HIS A 196 -0.27 2.30 -0.13
CA HIS A 196 -1.25 2.12 0.93
C HIS A 196 -0.66 2.33 2.33
N ARG A 197 0.57 1.86 2.57
CA ARG A 197 1.31 2.12 3.82
C ARG A 197 1.61 3.60 4.04
N LEU A 198 1.85 4.36 2.98
CA LEU A 198 1.97 5.82 3.09
C LEU A 198 0.61 6.45 3.42
N THR A 199 -0.41 6.19 2.60
CA THR A 199 -1.71 6.88 2.67
C THR A 199 -2.46 6.61 3.98
N SER A 200 -2.36 5.39 4.53
CA SER A 200 -2.90 5.06 5.85
C SER A 200 -2.39 5.98 6.96
N VAL A 201 -1.12 6.39 6.90
CA VAL A 201 -0.52 7.31 7.87
C VAL A 201 -0.89 8.76 7.56
N LEU A 202 -1.11 9.11 6.29
CA LEU A 202 -1.45 10.48 5.88
C LEU A 202 -2.83 10.96 6.34
N VAL A 203 -3.70 10.06 6.82
CA VAL A 203 -5.03 10.39 7.38
C VAL A 203 -4.92 11.11 8.72
N TYR A 204 -3.85 10.88 9.48
CA TYR A 204 -3.70 11.47 10.81
C TYR A 204 -3.25 12.94 10.77
N ASN A 205 -3.72 13.73 11.72
CA ASN A 205 -3.22 15.10 11.92
C ASN A 205 -1.86 15.06 12.62
N HIS A 206 -0.79 15.27 11.85
CA HIS A 206 0.58 15.20 12.33
C HIS A 206 1.06 16.46 13.06
N LYS A 207 0.21 17.50 13.19
CA LYS A 207 0.56 18.83 13.74
C LYS A 207 1.82 19.40 13.09
N LEU A 208 1.93 19.26 11.77
CA LEU A 208 3.05 19.80 11.01
C LEU A 208 2.96 21.31 10.92
N ARG A 209 4.10 21.94 10.63
CA ARG A 209 4.17 23.36 10.32
C ARG A 209 3.56 23.63 8.92
N PRO A 210 3.18 24.88 8.59
CA PRO A 210 2.47 25.18 7.36
C PRO A 210 3.18 24.72 6.09
N VAL A 211 4.48 25.02 5.91
CA VAL A 211 5.21 24.64 4.68
C VAL A 211 5.36 23.13 4.57
N MET A 212 5.63 22.43 5.69
CA MET A 212 5.61 20.95 5.70
C MET A 212 4.24 20.37 5.33
N THR A 213 3.15 21.03 5.75
CA THR A 213 1.77 20.59 5.46
C THR A 213 1.44 20.76 3.98
N GLU A 214 1.80 21.90 3.39
CA GLU A 214 1.65 22.16 1.95
C GLU A 214 2.41 21.13 1.11
N ARG A 215 3.68 20.88 1.45
CA ARG A 215 4.48 19.86 0.76
C ARG A 215 3.93 18.44 0.94
N LEU A 216 3.38 18.13 2.11
CA LEU A 216 2.71 16.85 2.35
C LEU A 216 1.44 16.71 1.51
N ALA A 217 0.72 17.81 1.25
CA ALA A 217 -0.43 17.80 0.36
C ALA A 217 -0.02 17.47 -1.09
N LEU A 218 1.10 18.01 -1.59
CA LEU A 218 1.66 17.64 -2.89
C LEU A 218 2.02 16.15 -2.96
N MET A 219 2.71 15.61 -1.94
CA MET A 219 3.01 14.18 -1.85
C MET A 219 1.75 13.32 -1.89
N ARG A 220 0.66 13.75 -1.24
CA ARG A 220 -0.62 13.04 -1.24
C ARG A 220 -1.28 13.03 -2.62
N ASP A 221 -1.25 14.16 -3.33
CA ASP A 221 -1.80 14.24 -4.70
C ASP A 221 -1.01 13.32 -5.65
N ILE A 222 0.32 13.38 -5.61
CA ILE A 222 1.18 12.48 -6.37
C ILE A 222 0.87 11.01 -6.05
N ALA A 223 0.80 10.66 -4.76
CA ALA A 223 0.50 9.29 -4.33
C ALA A 223 -0.85 8.80 -4.89
N HIS A 224 -1.90 9.63 -4.81
CA HIS A 224 -3.22 9.27 -5.33
C HIS A 224 -3.18 8.98 -6.83
N ARG A 225 -2.49 9.83 -7.61
CA ARG A 225 -2.33 9.65 -9.06
C ARG A 225 -1.52 8.41 -9.40
N ARG A 226 -0.46 8.12 -8.64
CA ARG A 226 0.34 6.89 -8.81
C ARG A 226 -0.49 5.64 -8.55
N MET A 227 -1.29 5.63 -7.48
CA MET A 227 -2.21 4.53 -7.17
C MET A 227 -3.27 4.36 -8.26
N GLU A 228 -3.90 5.44 -8.72
CA GLU A 228 -4.88 5.40 -9.81
C GLU A 228 -4.26 4.85 -11.10
N ALA A 229 -3.04 5.28 -11.45
CA ALA A 229 -2.30 4.75 -12.58
C ALA A 229 -2.02 3.24 -12.46
N LEU A 230 -1.66 2.75 -11.27
CA LEU A 230 -1.46 1.31 -11.02
C LEU A 230 -2.76 0.51 -11.14
N ILE A 231 -3.89 1.05 -10.66
CA ILE A 231 -5.21 0.44 -10.81
C ILE A 231 -5.59 0.33 -12.28
N LEU A 232 -5.42 1.41 -13.05
CA LEU A 232 -5.66 1.42 -14.50
C LEU A 232 -4.78 0.41 -15.22
N LEU A 233 -3.50 0.34 -14.89
CA LEU A 233 -2.56 -0.62 -15.47
C LEU A 233 -2.99 -2.07 -15.20
N LYS A 234 -3.30 -2.41 -13.95
CA LYS A 234 -3.79 -3.75 -13.56
C LYS A 234 -5.07 -4.10 -14.30
N GLY A 235 -6.03 -3.18 -14.39
CA GLY A 235 -7.29 -3.37 -15.10
C GLY A 235 -7.12 -3.57 -16.61
N ARG A 236 -6.19 -2.84 -17.23
CA ARG A 236 -5.88 -3.00 -18.67
C ARG A 236 -5.17 -4.32 -18.94
N TYR A 237 -4.22 -4.69 -18.09
CA TYR A 237 -3.51 -5.97 -18.19
C TYR A 237 -4.46 -7.15 -18.10
N SER A 238 -5.38 -7.16 -17.12
CA SER A 238 -6.35 -8.25 -16.96
C SER A 238 -7.35 -8.38 -18.12
N GLN A 239 -7.58 -7.28 -18.86
CA GLN A 239 -8.44 -7.24 -20.05
C GLN A 239 -7.66 -7.50 -21.36
N GLY A 240 -6.35 -7.72 -21.30
CA GLY A 240 -5.50 -7.87 -22.49
C GLY A 240 -5.40 -6.61 -23.35
N LEU A 241 -5.68 -5.43 -22.77
CA LEU A 241 -5.58 -4.15 -23.45
C LEU A 241 -4.12 -3.66 -23.46
N PRO A 242 -3.75 -2.80 -24.43
CA PRO A 242 -2.45 -2.13 -24.41
C PRO A 242 -2.25 -1.39 -23.08
N LEU A 243 -1.10 -1.57 -22.43
CA LEU A 243 -0.83 -0.99 -21.11
C LEU A 243 -0.73 0.55 -21.13
N GLY A 244 -0.41 1.14 -22.27
CA GLY A 244 -0.54 2.58 -22.49
C GLY A 244 -2.01 3.02 -22.64
N GLY A 245 -2.26 4.31 -22.61
CA GLY A 245 -3.60 4.86 -22.86
C GLY A 245 -3.68 6.34 -22.55
N LYS A 246 -4.63 7.04 -23.18
CA LYS A 246 -4.86 8.47 -22.92
C LYS A 246 -5.21 8.73 -21.46
N GLU A 247 -5.96 7.84 -20.84
CA GLU A 247 -6.37 7.93 -19.43
C GLU A 247 -5.16 7.80 -18.49
N LEU A 248 -4.36 6.73 -18.64
CA LEU A 248 -3.12 6.56 -17.89
C LEU A 248 -2.17 7.76 -18.07
N GLN A 249 -2.04 8.24 -19.31
CA GLN A 249 -1.23 9.42 -19.60
C GLN A 249 -1.79 10.68 -18.92
N ALA A 250 -3.10 10.90 -18.96
CA ALA A 250 -3.74 12.05 -18.31
C ALA A 250 -3.59 12.00 -16.79
N THR A 251 -3.69 10.83 -16.17
CA THR A 251 -3.49 10.64 -14.73
C THR A 251 -2.04 10.98 -14.33
N LEU A 252 -1.06 10.54 -15.13
CA LEU A 252 0.37 10.73 -14.84
C LEU A 252 0.93 12.08 -15.30
N GLN A 253 0.28 12.77 -16.25
CA GLN A 253 0.78 14.03 -16.84
C GLN A 253 1.17 15.08 -15.79
N PRO A 254 0.42 15.29 -14.68
CA PRO A 254 0.77 16.32 -13.70
C PRO A 254 1.92 15.93 -12.79
N VAL A 255 2.24 14.63 -12.67
CA VAL A 255 3.19 14.11 -11.67
C VAL A 255 4.59 14.72 -11.79
N PRO A 256 5.20 14.83 -12.99
CA PRO A 256 6.51 15.47 -13.13
C PRO A 256 6.55 16.91 -12.62
N ASN A 257 5.49 17.69 -12.86
CA ASN A 257 5.41 19.07 -12.40
C ASN A 257 5.27 19.16 -10.88
N LEU A 258 4.44 18.30 -10.28
CA LEU A 258 4.29 18.21 -8.83
C LEU A 258 5.58 17.77 -8.14
N LEU A 259 6.34 16.85 -8.75
CA LEU A 259 7.64 16.41 -8.25
C LEU A 259 8.68 17.54 -8.33
N ALA A 260 8.71 18.29 -9.43
CA ALA A 260 9.58 19.47 -9.57
C ALA A 260 9.27 20.51 -8.50
N GLU A 261 7.99 20.82 -8.29
CA GLU A 261 7.53 21.73 -7.23
C GLU A 261 7.94 21.24 -5.83
N LEU A 262 7.77 19.94 -5.56
CA LEU A 262 8.18 19.33 -4.29
C LEU A 262 9.69 19.42 -4.05
N GLN A 263 10.47 19.32 -5.13
CA GLN A 263 11.92 19.51 -5.16
C GLN A 263 12.33 20.99 -5.24
N GLY A 264 11.39 21.94 -5.11
CA GLY A 264 11.68 23.37 -5.14
C GLY A 264 12.28 23.85 -6.47
N GLN A 265 12.06 23.10 -7.55
CA GLN A 265 12.34 23.52 -8.91
C GLN A 265 11.11 24.29 -9.40
N GLU A 266 11.32 25.48 -9.98
CA GLU A 266 10.24 26.15 -10.69
C GLU A 266 9.77 25.23 -11.80
N ALA A 267 8.46 24.94 -11.85
CA ALA A 267 7.90 24.12 -12.92
C ALA A 267 8.25 24.80 -14.25
N THR A 268 9.12 24.17 -15.05
CA THR A 268 9.42 24.64 -16.39
C THR A 268 8.15 24.49 -17.21
N ILE A 269 7.35 25.55 -17.27
CA ILE A 269 6.20 25.63 -18.16
C ILE A 269 6.81 25.75 -19.56
N GLU A 270 7.13 24.61 -20.18
CA GLU A 270 7.36 24.53 -21.62
C GLU A 270 6.00 24.71 -22.32
N GLY A 271 5.52 25.95 -22.30
CA GLY A 271 4.27 26.38 -22.91
C GLY A 271 4.53 27.58 -23.80
N GLY A 272 4.87 27.30 -25.06
CA GLY A 272 4.56 28.18 -26.18
C GLY A 272 5.42 29.45 -26.33
N GLN A 273 6.47 29.35 -27.15
CA GLN A 273 6.75 30.43 -28.08
C GLN A 273 5.47 30.72 -28.90
N LEU A 274 4.72 31.73 -28.49
CA LEU A 274 3.94 32.54 -29.41
C LEU A 274 4.95 33.45 -30.12
N GLY A 275 5.55 32.92 -31.19
CA GLY A 275 6.23 33.74 -32.19
C GLY A 275 5.18 34.62 -32.88
N GLY A 276 5.42 35.93 -32.84
CA GLY A 276 4.63 36.94 -33.53
C GLY A 276 4.98 37.08 -35.00
#